data_AF-A0A371FV86-F1
#
_entry.id   AF-A0A371FV86-F1
#
_cell.length_a   1.000
_cell.length_b   1.000
_cell.length_c   1.000
_cell.angle_alpha   90.00
_cell.angle_beta   90.00
_cell.angle_gamma   90.00
#
_symmetry.space_group_name_H-M   'P 1'
#
loop_
_entity.id
_entity.type
_entity.pdbx_description
1 polymer ?
#
loop_
_entity_poly.entity_id
_entity_poly.type
_entity_poly.pdbx_seq_one_letter_code
_entity_poly.pdbx_strand_id
1 'polypeptide(L)' 'MKVFPFLLDGATNDWLYLLPALFNTWGDMKCIFLEKFFSASRTASIQKEICGIRQHTGETLHEYWERFNKLYATCPHH' A
#
# COMPACT_ATOMS: atom_id res chain seq x y z
N MET A 1 19.09 -19.50 -5.35
CA MET A 1 18.15 -18.76 -4.49
C MET A 1 16.80 -18.72 -5.20
N LYS A 2 15.75 -19.33 -4.62
CA LYS A 2 14.48 -19.62 -5.32
C LYS A 2 13.26 -19.43 -4.39
N VAL A 3 13.27 -18.37 -3.60
CA VAL A 3 12.29 -18.14 -2.50
C VAL A 3 11.45 -16.88 -2.66
N PHE A 4 11.74 -16.01 -3.62
CA PHE A 4 10.92 -14.81 -3.85
C PHE A 4 9.50 -15.10 -4.37
N PRO A 5 9.28 -16.05 -5.31
CA PRO A 5 7.93 -16.36 -5.78
C PRO A 5 7.03 -16.97 -4.70
N PHE A 6 7.62 -17.56 -3.66
CA PHE A 6 6.89 -18.25 -2.58
C PHE A 6 6.28 -17.29 -1.55
N LEU A 7 6.75 -16.04 -1.48
CA LEU A 7 6.22 -15.01 -0.56
C LEU A 7 5.06 -14.21 -1.18
N LEU A 8 4.76 -14.44 -2.45
CA LEU A 8 3.77 -13.71 -3.22
C LEU A 8 2.50 -14.54 -3.30
N ASP A 9 1.39 -14.04 -2.76
CA ASP A 9 0.07 -14.67 -2.89
C ASP A 9 -0.44 -14.59 -4.34
N GLY A 10 -1.33 -15.49 -4.76
CA GLY A 10 -1.68 -15.81 -6.15
C GLY A 10 -1.84 -14.62 -7.11
N ALA A 11 -2.50 -13.54 -6.68
CA ALA A 11 -2.68 -12.32 -7.49
C ALA A 11 -1.37 -11.59 -7.84
N THR A 12 -0.34 -11.75 -7.01
CA THR A 12 0.98 -11.15 -7.24
C THR A 12 1.87 -12.04 -8.12
N ASN A 13 1.61 -13.36 -8.15
CA ASN A 13 2.28 -14.28 -9.07
C ASN A 13 1.87 -14.01 -10.52
N ASP A 14 0.58 -13.82 -10.80
CA ASP A 14 0.09 -13.52 -12.17
C ASP A 14 0.72 -12.25 -12.75
N TRP A 15 0.90 -11.21 -11.91
CA TRP A 15 1.59 -10.00 -12.32
C TRP A 15 3.08 -10.24 -12.64
N LEU A 16 3.74 -11.09 -11.85
CA LEU A 16 5.15 -11.45 -12.07
C LEU A 16 5.37 -12.18 -13.39
N TYR A 17 4.45 -13.11 -13.74
CA TYR A 17 4.48 -13.85 -14.99
C TYR A 17 4.22 -12.98 -16.23
N LEU A 18 3.59 -11.81 -16.08
CA LEU A 18 3.29 -10.87 -17.17
C LEU A 18 4.41 -9.83 -17.43
N LEU A 19 5.45 -9.75 -16.60
CA LEU A 19 6.58 -8.80 -16.79
C LEU A 19 7.93 -9.43 -17.20
N PRO A 20 8.00 -10.48 -18.06
CA PRO A 20 9.28 -11.10 -18.39
C PRO A 20 10.28 -10.18 -19.11
N ALA A 21 9.83 -9.03 -19.66
CA ALA A 21 10.68 -8.09 -20.41
C ALA A 21 11.20 -6.87 -19.60
N LEU A 22 10.73 -6.67 -18.36
CA LEU A 22 10.99 -5.44 -17.58
C LEU A 22 12.07 -5.60 -16.49
N PHE A 23 12.54 -6.82 -16.24
CA PHE A 23 13.43 -7.12 -15.12
C PHE A 23 14.77 -7.65 -15.61
N ASN A 24 15.75 -6.77 -15.81
CA ASN A 24 17.11 -7.18 -16.14
C ASN A 24 17.94 -7.43 -14.86
N THR A 25 17.52 -6.90 -13.71
CA THR A 25 18.17 -7.11 -12.42
C THR A 25 17.19 -7.32 -11.28
N TRP A 26 17.66 -7.96 -10.20
CA TRP A 26 16.92 -8.09 -8.94
C TRP A 26 16.55 -6.75 -8.31
N GLY A 27 17.36 -5.70 -8.55
CA GLY A 27 17.10 -4.35 -8.09
C GLY A 27 15.84 -3.77 -8.72
N ASP A 28 15.66 -3.97 -10.03
CA ASP A 28 14.49 -3.48 -10.77
C ASP A 28 13.21 -4.14 -10.28
N MET A 29 13.26 -5.45 -10.04
CA MET A 29 12.13 -6.21 -9.50
C MET A 29 11.71 -5.72 -8.11
N LYS A 30 12.67 -5.46 -7.22
CA LYS A 30 12.40 -4.86 -5.90
C LYS A 30 11.82 -3.46 -6.03
N CYS A 31 12.38 -2.62 -6.91
CA CYS A 31 11.93 -1.25 -7.08
C CYS A 31 10.48 -1.20 -7.56
N ILE A 32 10.14 -1.96 -8.60
CA ILE A 32 8.79 -2.01 -9.16
C ILE A 32 7.80 -2.68 -8.19
N PHE A 33 8.22 -3.70 -7.44
CA PHE A 33 7.40 -4.29 -6.39
C PHE A 33 7.07 -3.26 -5.30
N LEU A 34 8.08 -2.53 -4.81
CA LEU A 34 7.88 -1.45 -3.85
C LEU A 34 7.02 -0.32 -4.44
N GLU A 35 7.23 0.05 -5.69
CA GLU A 35 6.43 1.07 -6.37
C GLU A 35 4.96 0.63 -6.54
N LYS A 36 4.72 -0.64 -6.82
CA LYS A 36 3.37 -1.16 -7.06
C LYS A 36 2.59 -1.43 -5.79
N PHE A 37 3.25 -1.95 -4.75
CA PHE A 37 2.58 -2.38 -3.51
C PHE A 37 2.77 -1.39 -2.35
N PHE A 38 3.89 -0.70 -2.32
CA PHE A 38 4.31 0.24 -1.27
C PHE A 38 4.55 1.64 -1.85
N SER A 39 3.74 2.03 -2.83
CA SER A 39 3.95 3.27 -3.57
C SER A 39 4.07 4.44 -2.59
N ALA A 40 5.13 5.23 -2.74
CA ALA A 40 5.33 6.43 -1.94
C ALA A 40 4.13 7.38 -2.07
N SER A 41 3.44 7.36 -3.21
CA SER A 41 2.20 8.09 -3.45
C SER A 41 1.03 7.63 -2.57
N ARG A 42 0.85 6.33 -2.35
CA ARG A 42 -0.21 5.78 -1.50
C ARG A 42 0.06 6.09 -0.04
N THR A 43 1.32 5.95 0.38
CA THR A 43 1.75 6.34 1.73
C THR A 43 1.57 7.84 1.96
N ALA A 44 1.93 8.68 0.99
CA ALA A 44 1.76 10.13 1.07
C ALA A 44 0.29 10.56 1.06
N SER A 45 -0.59 9.88 0.30
CA SER A 45 -2.03 10.17 0.32
C SER A 45 -2.64 9.85 1.68
N ILE A 46 -2.32 8.69 2.26
CA ILE A 46 -2.83 8.28 3.57
C ILE A 46 -2.35 9.26 4.65
N GLN A 47 -1.06 9.64 4.64
CA GLN A 47 -0.54 10.65 5.56
C GLN A 47 -1.23 12.00 5.41
N LYS A 48 -1.49 12.44 4.17
CA LYS A 48 -2.20 13.69 3.90
C LYS A 48 -3.64 13.65 4.42
N GLU A 49 -4.33 12.52 4.24
CA GLU A 49 -5.69 12.31 4.75
C GLU A 49 -5.71 12.28 6.29
N ILE A 50 -4.76 11.61 6.94
CA ILE A 50 -4.63 11.59 8.41
C ILE A 50 -4.34 12.99 8.95
N CYS A 51 -3.40 13.74 8.35
CA CYS A 51 -3.09 15.11 8.78
C CYS A 51 -4.24 16.09 8.49
N GLY A 52 -5.06 15.81 7.49
CA GLY A 52 -6.18 16.65 7.06
C GLY A 52 -7.52 16.31 7.72
N ILE A 53 -7.62 15.18 8.42
CA ILE A 53 -8.88 14.75 9.02
C ILE A 53 -9.29 15.74 10.12
N ARG A 54 -10.56 16.14 10.08
CA ARG A 54 -11.20 17.01 11.06
C ARG A 54 -12.59 16.51 11.31
N GLN A 55 -13.07 16.70 12.53
CA GLN A 55 -14.46 16.41 12.86
C GLN A 55 -15.38 17.29 12.01
N HIS A 56 -16.35 16.68 11.34
CA HIS A 56 -17.32 17.43 10.55
C HIS A 56 -18.40 18.05 11.42
N THR A 57 -19.00 19.14 10.95
CA THR A 57 -20.12 19.79 11.63
C THR A 57 -21.33 18.85 11.66
N GLY A 58 -21.74 18.41 12.85
CA GLY A 58 -22.81 17.43 13.04
C GLY A 58 -22.37 15.97 13.15
N GLU A 59 -21.07 15.68 12.99
CA GLU A 59 -20.50 14.35 13.22
C GLU A 59 -20.28 14.14 14.73
N THR A 60 -20.71 13.00 15.25
CA THR A 60 -20.45 12.64 16.65
C THR A 60 -18.97 12.28 16.82
N LEU A 61 -18.47 12.38 18.06
CA LEU A 61 -17.10 11.98 18.37
C LEU A 61 -16.83 10.50 18.06
N HIS A 62 -17.86 9.65 18.18
CA HIS A 62 -17.75 8.23 17.87
C HIS A 62 -17.56 7.99 16.37
N GLU A 63 -18.36 8.63 15.52
CA GLU A 63 -18.24 8.51 14.05
C GLU A 63 -16.89 9.05 13.55
N TYR A 64 -16.42 10.16 14.12
CA TYR A 64 -15.10 10.70 13.84
C TYR A 64 -13.99 9.69 14.20
N TRP A 65 -14.07 9.08 15.39
CA TRP A 65 -13.10 8.08 15.86
C TRP A 65 -13.08 6.83 14.99
N GLU A 66 -14.24 6.34 14.56
CA GLU A 66 -14.34 5.18 13.68
C GLU A 66 -13.69 5.44 12.32
N ARG A 67 -13.94 6.61 11.72
CA ARG A 67 -13.28 7.03 10.48
C ARG A 67 -11.78 7.17 10.63
N PHE A 68 -11.33 7.78 11.72
CA PHE A 68 -9.91 7.93 12.00
C PHE A 68 -9.22 6.55 12.07
N ASN A 69 -9.81 5.60 12.81
CA ASN A 69 -9.26 4.25 12.91
C ASN A 69 -9.27 3.50 11.58
N LYS A 70 -10.32 3.68 10.75
CA LYS A 70 -10.38 3.09 9.42
C LYS A 70 -9.26 3.61 8.51
N LEU A 71 -8.99 4.91 8.55
CA LEU A 71 -7.87 5.53 7.81
C LEU A 71 -6.52 5.01 8.34
N TYR A 72 -6.38 4.91 9.66
CA TYR A 72 -5.18 4.37 10.29
C TYR A 72 -4.91 2.91 9.89
N ALA A 73 -5.94 2.06 9.87
CA ALA A 73 -5.84 0.66 9.44
C ALA A 73 -5.49 0.48 7.96
N THR A 74 -5.67 1.52 7.14
CA THR A 74 -5.33 1.51 5.71
C THR A 74 -3.85 1.83 5.49
N CYS A 75 -3.16 2.35 6.52
CA CYS A 75 -1.74 2.65 6.48
C CYS A 75 -0.92 1.35 6.34
N PRO A 76 -0.06 1.22 5.31
CA PRO A 76 0.72 0.01 5.07
C PRO A 76 1.86 -0.22 6.07
N HIS A 77 1.90 0.50 7.19
CA HIS A 77 2.92 0.36 8.23
C HIS A 77 2.40 -0.51 9.36
N HIS A 78 2.61 -1.82 9.22
CA HIS A 78 2.71 -2.74 10.35
C HIS A 78 3.93 -3.64 10.16
#